data_AF-A0A1B6G2K8-F1
#
_entry.id   AF-A0A1B6G2K8-F1
#
_cell.length_a   1.000
_cell.length_b   1.000
_cell.length_c   1.000
_cell.angle_alpha   90.00
_cell.angle_beta   90.00
_cell.angle_gamma   90.00
#
_symmetry.space_group_name_H-M   'P 1'
#
loop_
_entity.id
_entity.type
_entity.pdbx_description
1 polymer ?
#
loop_
_entity_poly.entity_id
_entity_poly.type
_entity_poly.pdbx_seq_one_letter_code
_entity_poly.pdbx_strand_id
1 'polypeptide(L)'
;MWPGSNFAYQGTLPSHYLLYNNSVPWEYRVDTVFGWFKHPETPINLAMVYFEQPDDICHRFGPNSPEINVEIARVDRIVKYMLQKAVEADLLNKLNFVFLSDHGGQAIKVPGNLINLDSYIDKTWYIRDGIPPSLQIYPVKGKETDVLNTLRAAKEKGANFTAYTQEQMLDRWHYRHCNRTPPILLLADVGYLFLPMENEKNYTITSPEIGTHGYDPVHPTMRAFFMATGPMFKRNLQIDPFENINIFPLAAYMLGLSLPEIAPNGTLSKLQGILVTETPAADENATIYIVAVIVMIIACVATLLGWLFFRNHLQHKEKLRKSSIASYK
;
A
#
# COMPACT_ATOMS: atom_id res chain seq x y z
N MET A 1 11.19 -8.04 0.78
CA MET A 1 11.64 -7.08 1.82
C MET A 1 10.64 -5.94 1.80
N TRP A 2 10.04 -5.63 2.94
CA TRP A 2 9.13 -4.50 3.07
C TRP A 2 9.21 -3.97 4.50
N PRO A 3 9.15 -2.65 4.76
CA PRO A 3 9.13 -2.13 6.12
C PRO A 3 8.04 -2.81 6.97
N GLY A 4 8.43 -3.44 8.08
CA GLY A 4 7.53 -4.19 8.96
C GLY A 4 7.32 -5.67 8.60
N SER A 5 7.75 -6.16 7.44
CA SER A 5 7.52 -7.57 7.06
C SER A 5 8.19 -8.60 7.98
N ASN A 6 9.20 -8.19 8.74
CA ASN A 6 9.93 -9.01 9.71
C ASN A 6 9.49 -8.77 11.17
N PHE A 7 8.35 -8.10 11.38
CA PHE A 7 7.77 -7.88 12.70
C PHE A 7 6.43 -8.61 12.81
N ALA A 8 6.22 -9.32 13.91
CA ALA A 8 4.99 -10.07 14.14
C ALA A 8 3.87 -9.13 14.59
N TYR A 9 2.98 -8.78 13.67
CA TYR A 9 1.76 -8.03 14.00
C TYR A 9 0.69 -9.00 14.48
N GLN A 10 0.20 -8.80 15.71
CA GLN A 10 -0.77 -9.71 16.34
C GLN A 10 -0.30 -11.18 16.33
N GLY A 11 1.00 -11.39 16.58
CA GLY A 11 1.62 -12.72 16.59
C GLY A 11 1.77 -13.39 15.22
N THR A 12 1.45 -12.69 14.13
CA THR A 12 1.48 -13.24 12.77
C THR A 12 2.60 -12.64 11.93
N LEU A 13 3.31 -13.49 11.19
CA LEU A 13 4.29 -13.11 10.18
C LEU A 13 3.78 -13.51 8.78
N PRO A 14 4.29 -12.88 7.71
CA PRO A 14 4.06 -13.37 6.36
C PRO A 14 4.55 -14.82 6.21
N SER A 15 3.88 -15.62 5.35
CA SER A 15 4.28 -17.01 5.08
C SER A 15 5.74 -17.13 4.64
N HIS A 16 6.22 -16.13 3.90
CA HIS A 16 7.61 -15.99 3.52
C HIS A 16 8.03 -14.53 3.63
N TYR A 17 9.26 -14.27 4.11
CA TYR A 17 9.84 -12.93 4.13
C TYR A 17 11.37 -13.01 4.03
N LEU A 18 11.97 -11.89 3.62
CA LEU A 18 13.42 -11.69 3.68
C LEU A 18 13.70 -10.53 4.64
N LEU A 19 14.69 -10.71 5.51
CA LEU A 19 15.26 -9.61 6.29
C LEU A 19 15.84 -8.56 5.35
N TYR A 20 15.76 -7.29 5.74
CA TYR A 20 16.30 -6.21 4.93
C TYR A 20 17.81 -6.38 4.75
N ASN A 21 18.24 -6.40 3.50
CA ASN A 21 19.65 -6.43 3.12
C ASN A 21 19.77 -5.81 1.73
N ASN A 22 20.22 -4.55 1.67
CA ASN A 22 20.37 -3.81 0.41
C ASN A 22 21.44 -4.38 -0.53
N SER A 23 22.30 -5.28 -0.04
CA SER A 23 23.31 -5.97 -0.87
C SER A 23 22.71 -7.11 -1.70
N VAL A 24 21.46 -7.52 -1.44
CA VAL A 24 20.81 -8.60 -2.19
C VAL A 24 20.49 -8.13 -3.61
N PRO A 25 20.98 -8.83 -4.66
CA PRO A 25 20.70 -8.50 -6.05
C PRO A 25 19.21 -8.43 -6.34
N TRP A 26 18.78 -7.48 -7.15
CA TRP A 26 17.36 -7.24 -7.42
C TRP A 26 16.70 -8.40 -8.17
N GLU A 27 17.42 -9.01 -9.11
CA GLU A 27 16.99 -10.20 -9.86
C GLU A 27 16.72 -11.36 -8.89
N TYR A 28 17.57 -11.56 -7.88
CA TYR A 28 17.36 -12.56 -6.84
C TYR A 28 16.09 -12.30 -6.02
N ARG A 29 15.77 -11.03 -5.72
CA ARG A 29 14.52 -10.66 -5.03
C ARG A 29 13.30 -11.05 -5.87
N VAL A 30 13.36 -10.79 -7.19
CA VAL A 30 12.30 -11.16 -8.14
C VAL A 30 12.17 -12.68 -8.24
N ASP A 31 13.27 -13.40 -8.47
CA ASP A 31 13.26 -14.87 -8.57
C ASP A 31 12.69 -15.54 -7.32
N THR A 32 13.07 -15.04 -6.15
CA THR A 32 12.57 -15.53 -4.86
C THR A 32 11.05 -15.42 -4.77
N VAL A 33 10.48 -14.28 -5.18
CA VAL A 33 9.03 -14.04 -5.17
C VAL A 33 8.30 -14.97 -6.13
N PHE A 34 8.82 -15.18 -7.35
CA PHE A 34 8.24 -16.14 -8.28
C PHE A 34 8.38 -17.59 -7.80
N GLY A 35 9.46 -17.91 -7.08
CA GLY A 35 9.60 -19.16 -6.34
C GLY A 35 8.50 -19.33 -5.29
N TRP A 36 8.18 -18.29 -4.52
CA TRP A 36 7.11 -18.32 -3.53
C TRP A 36 5.71 -18.46 -4.16
N PHE A 37 5.44 -17.87 -5.32
CA PHE A 37 4.18 -18.11 -6.04
C PHE A 37 4.00 -19.56 -6.48
N LYS A 38 5.12 -20.29 -6.67
CA LYS A 38 5.13 -21.70 -7.09
C LYS A 38 5.51 -22.65 -5.95
N HIS A 39 5.55 -22.17 -4.72
CA HIS A 39 5.93 -23.00 -3.59
C HIS A 39 4.91 -24.15 -3.42
N PRO A 40 5.35 -25.41 -3.27
CA PRO A 40 4.46 -26.58 -3.31
C PRO A 40 3.45 -26.64 -2.16
N GLU A 41 3.86 -26.19 -0.97
CA GLU A 41 3.03 -26.29 0.25
C GLU A 41 2.39 -24.96 0.65
N THR A 42 3.17 -23.88 0.63
CA THR A 42 2.74 -22.53 1.05
C THR A 42 2.85 -21.49 -0.09
N PRO A 43 2.12 -21.67 -1.21
CA PRO A 43 2.12 -20.69 -2.29
C PRO A 43 1.52 -19.36 -1.81
N ILE A 44 2.14 -18.25 -2.22
CA ILE A 44 1.64 -16.91 -1.86
C ILE A 44 0.58 -16.42 -2.86
N ASN A 45 -0.32 -15.55 -2.40
CA ASN A 45 -1.27 -14.80 -3.22
C ASN A 45 -1.05 -13.28 -3.16
N LEU A 46 -0.09 -12.82 -2.36
CA LEU A 46 0.36 -11.44 -2.25
C LEU A 46 1.89 -11.43 -2.15
N ALA A 47 2.53 -10.58 -2.95
CA ALA A 47 3.96 -10.30 -2.85
C ALA A 47 4.20 -8.80 -2.70
N MET A 48 5.10 -8.44 -1.78
CA MET A 48 5.59 -7.07 -1.60
C MET A 48 7.09 -7.05 -1.84
N VAL A 49 7.52 -6.30 -2.85
CA VAL A 49 8.91 -6.25 -3.32
C VAL A 49 9.37 -4.80 -3.29
N TYR A 50 10.54 -4.57 -2.69
CA TYR A 50 11.12 -3.25 -2.51
C TYR A 50 12.47 -3.17 -3.22
N PHE A 51 12.72 -2.02 -3.83
CA PHE A 51 13.98 -1.64 -4.48
C PHE A 51 14.35 -0.24 -4.01
N GLU A 52 15.61 -0.04 -3.62
CA GLU A 52 16.10 1.18 -2.98
C GLU A 52 16.22 2.37 -3.95
N GLN A 53 16.19 2.12 -5.25
CA GLN A 53 16.39 3.15 -6.27
C GLN A 53 15.05 3.59 -6.88
N PRO A 54 14.94 4.86 -7.31
CA PRO A 54 16.04 5.83 -7.47
C PRO A 54 16.36 6.68 -6.22
N ASP A 55 15.80 6.37 -5.04
CA ASP A 55 15.94 7.22 -3.84
C ASP A 55 17.40 7.41 -3.41
N ASP A 56 18.16 6.31 -3.26
CA ASP A 56 19.56 6.34 -2.84
C ASP A 56 20.44 7.24 -3.75
N ILE A 57 20.26 7.17 -5.08
CA ILE A 57 20.98 8.04 -6.01
C ILE A 57 20.44 9.46 -6.00
N CYS A 58 19.14 9.66 -5.79
CA CYS A 58 18.53 10.97 -5.62
C CYS A 58 19.17 11.73 -4.46
N HIS A 59 19.33 11.10 -3.30
CA HIS A 59 19.99 11.72 -2.15
C HIS A 59 21.42 12.20 -2.47
N ARG A 60 22.14 11.51 -3.34
CA ARG A 60 23.55 11.81 -3.63
C ARG A 60 23.74 12.90 -4.68
N PHE A 61 22.90 12.91 -5.72
CA PHE A 61 23.12 13.73 -6.92
C PHE A 61 21.98 14.70 -7.23
N GLY A 62 20.83 14.55 -6.56
CA GLY A 62 19.63 15.33 -6.84
C GLY A 62 18.70 14.68 -7.88
N PRO A 63 17.40 15.02 -7.86
CA PRO A 63 16.39 14.41 -8.74
C PRO A 63 16.56 14.76 -10.22
N ASN A 64 17.32 15.82 -10.55
CA ASN A 64 17.52 16.29 -11.93
C ASN A 64 18.85 15.81 -12.53
N SER A 65 19.58 14.93 -11.85
CA SER A 65 20.92 14.53 -12.25
C SER A 65 20.89 13.49 -13.40
N PRO A 66 21.96 13.39 -14.21
CA PRO A 66 22.07 12.32 -15.20
C PRO A 66 22.13 10.92 -14.57
N GLU A 67 22.66 10.78 -13.35
CA GLU A 67 22.71 9.51 -12.60
C GLU A 67 21.31 8.97 -12.31
N ILE A 68 20.33 9.84 -12.05
CA ILE A 68 18.93 9.43 -11.88
C ILE A 68 18.40 8.74 -13.13
N ASN A 69 18.71 9.24 -14.32
CA ASN A 69 18.25 8.60 -15.57
C ASN A 69 18.85 7.19 -15.74
N VAL A 70 20.09 6.99 -15.28
CA VAL A 70 20.75 5.67 -15.30
C VAL A 70 20.03 4.70 -14.36
N GLU A 71 19.69 5.13 -13.14
CA GLU A 71 18.97 4.29 -12.18
C GLU A 71 17.52 4.03 -12.58
N ILE A 72 16.80 5.02 -13.14
CA ILE A 72 15.46 4.82 -13.70
C ILE A 72 15.51 3.73 -14.79
N ALA A 73 16.48 3.80 -15.70
CA ALA A 73 16.65 2.76 -16.73
C ALA A 73 16.97 1.39 -16.11
N ARG A 74 17.64 1.34 -14.96
CA ARG A 74 17.92 0.09 -14.24
C ARG A 74 16.66 -0.48 -13.58
N VAL A 75 15.84 0.36 -12.95
CA VAL A 75 14.54 -0.04 -12.40
C VAL A 75 13.62 -0.55 -13.50
N ASP A 76 13.57 0.12 -14.66
CA ASP A 76 12.80 -0.34 -15.83
C ASP A 76 13.22 -1.75 -16.30
N ARG A 77 14.53 -2.03 -16.32
CA ARG A 77 15.04 -3.39 -16.63
C ARG A 77 14.55 -4.44 -15.63
N ILE A 78 14.43 -4.11 -14.35
CA ILE A 78 13.87 -5.01 -13.34
C ILE A 78 12.37 -5.22 -13.53
N VAL A 79 11.62 -4.17 -13.87
CA VAL A 79 10.19 -4.29 -14.23
C VAL A 79 10.02 -5.24 -15.41
N LYS A 80 10.82 -5.05 -16.47
CA LYS A 80 10.85 -5.96 -17.62
C LYS A 80 11.16 -7.40 -17.20
N TYR A 81 12.18 -7.60 -16.37
CA TYR A 81 12.56 -8.92 -15.86
C TYR A 81 11.43 -9.57 -15.07
N MET A 82 10.75 -8.82 -14.20
CA MET A 82 9.60 -9.29 -13.44
C MET A 82 8.45 -9.76 -14.34
N LEU A 83 8.15 -9.02 -15.41
CA LEU A 83 7.15 -9.42 -16.40
C LEU A 83 7.58 -10.68 -17.19
N GLN A 84 8.87 -10.82 -17.51
CA GLN A 84 9.41 -12.04 -18.13
C GLN A 84 9.25 -13.26 -17.21
N LYS A 85 9.59 -13.14 -15.93
CA LYS A 85 9.37 -14.20 -14.93
C LYS A 85 7.89 -14.57 -14.82
N ALA A 86 6.98 -13.61 -14.95
CA ALA A 86 5.55 -13.86 -14.97
C ALA A 86 5.10 -14.65 -16.20
N VAL A 87 5.69 -14.41 -17.37
CA VAL A 87 5.44 -15.21 -18.59
C VAL A 87 5.95 -16.63 -18.39
N GLU A 88 7.21 -16.79 -17.96
CA GLU A 88 7.84 -18.11 -17.72
C GLU A 88 7.04 -18.96 -16.72
N ALA A 89 6.46 -18.32 -15.71
CA ALA A 89 5.68 -18.97 -14.68
C ALA A 89 4.20 -19.23 -15.08
N ASP A 90 3.76 -18.85 -16.28
CA ASP A 90 2.35 -18.85 -16.69
C ASP A 90 1.43 -18.07 -15.71
N LEU A 91 1.93 -16.92 -15.27
CA LEU A 91 1.30 -16.04 -14.28
C LEU A 91 0.99 -14.64 -14.82
N LEU A 92 1.52 -14.24 -15.99
CA LEU A 92 1.35 -12.87 -16.52
C LEU A 92 -0.13 -12.43 -16.59
N ASN A 93 -1.02 -13.32 -17.03
CA ASN A 93 -2.45 -13.03 -17.16
C ASN A 93 -3.26 -13.34 -15.89
N LYS A 94 -2.61 -13.79 -14.81
CA LYS A 94 -3.24 -14.18 -13.53
C LYS A 94 -2.85 -13.23 -12.40
N LEU A 95 -1.71 -12.54 -12.53
CA LEU A 95 -1.22 -11.58 -11.54
C LEU A 95 -1.69 -10.17 -11.84
N ASN A 96 -1.98 -9.44 -10.76
CA ASN A 96 -2.13 -8.01 -10.79
C ASN A 96 -0.84 -7.37 -10.26
N PHE A 97 -0.20 -6.55 -11.09
CA PHE A 97 0.97 -5.78 -10.74
C PHE A 97 0.55 -4.36 -10.35
N VAL A 98 1.08 -3.90 -9.21
CA VAL A 98 0.97 -2.52 -8.76
C VAL A 98 2.40 -2.02 -8.54
N PHE A 99 2.83 -1.07 -9.36
CA PHE A 99 4.10 -0.38 -9.25
C PHE A 99 3.85 1.00 -8.63
N LEU A 100 4.56 1.31 -7.56
CA LEU A 100 4.37 2.56 -6.82
C LEU A 100 5.70 3.01 -6.20
N SER A 101 5.76 4.27 -5.78
CA SER A 101 6.76 4.75 -4.83
C SER A 101 6.11 5.18 -3.51
N ASP A 102 6.93 5.33 -2.48
CA ASP A 102 6.57 5.89 -1.19
C ASP A 102 6.50 7.42 -1.23
N HIS A 103 7.41 8.08 -1.96
CA HIS A 103 7.43 9.54 -2.15
C HIS A 103 8.10 9.95 -3.48
N GLY A 104 8.17 11.26 -3.72
CA GLY A 104 9.01 11.90 -4.73
C GLY A 104 10.35 12.39 -4.15
N GLY A 105 11.00 13.35 -4.82
CA GLY A 105 12.29 13.93 -4.41
C GLY A 105 12.43 15.41 -4.76
N GLN A 106 13.06 16.17 -3.87
CA GLN A 106 13.30 17.61 -3.98
C GLN A 106 14.80 17.90 -4.05
N ALA A 107 15.19 18.71 -5.04
CA ALA A 107 16.55 19.21 -5.18
C ALA A 107 16.88 20.26 -4.11
N ILE A 108 18.11 20.19 -3.57
CA ILE A 108 18.69 21.11 -2.61
C ILE A 108 20.03 21.60 -3.13
N LYS A 109 20.20 22.92 -3.23
CA LYS A 109 21.47 23.54 -3.61
C LYS A 109 22.41 23.60 -2.42
N VAL A 110 23.64 23.12 -2.58
CA VAL A 110 24.59 22.96 -1.48
C VAL A 110 25.88 23.72 -1.76
N PRO A 111 26.47 24.42 -0.76
CA PRO A 111 26.02 24.59 0.62
C PRO A 111 24.95 25.66 0.83
N GLY A 112 24.54 26.38 -0.22
CA GLY A 112 23.75 27.61 -0.12
C GLY A 112 22.38 27.48 0.59
N ASN A 113 21.74 26.30 0.51
CA ASN A 113 20.41 26.08 1.09
C ASN A 113 20.45 25.17 2.34
N LEU A 114 21.61 25.01 2.97
CA LEU A 114 21.73 24.29 4.24
C LEU A 114 21.42 25.22 5.42
N ILE A 115 20.65 24.72 6.38
CA ILE A 115 20.27 25.44 7.60
C ILE A 115 21.03 24.85 8.78
N ASN A 116 21.94 25.63 9.34
CA ASN A 116 22.55 25.32 10.64
C ASN A 116 21.60 25.75 11.78
N LEU A 117 20.86 24.81 12.36
CA LEU A 117 19.91 25.10 13.43
C LEU A 117 20.59 25.72 14.66
N ASP A 118 21.81 25.27 14.99
CA ASP A 118 22.60 25.73 16.13
C ASP A 118 23.01 27.21 16.00
N SER A 119 22.90 27.81 14.81
CA SER A 119 23.11 29.25 14.62
C SER A 119 21.93 30.11 15.07
N TYR A 120 20.76 29.50 15.29
CA TYR A 120 19.53 30.17 15.72
C TYR A 120 19.18 29.93 17.18
N ILE A 121 19.52 28.75 17.71
CA ILE A 121 19.08 28.31 19.03
C ILE A 121 20.18 27.51 19.74
N ASP A 122 20.27 27.69 21.06
CA ASP A 122 21.18 26.92 21.91
C ASP A 122 20.78 25.44 21.92
N LYS A 123 21.67 24.57 21.42
CA LYS A 123 21.46 23.12 21.35
C LYS A 123 21.27 22.43 22.70
N THR A 124 21.58 23.11 23.82
CA THR A 124 21.33 22.58 25.17
C THR A 124 19.88 22.76 25.62
N TRP A 125 19.07 23.52 24.89
CA TRP A 125 17.69 23.83 25.28
C TRP A 125 16.66 22.80 24.81
N TYR A 126 17.05 21.86 23.94
CA TYR A 126 16.14 20.87 23.37
C TYR A 126 16.86 19.56 23.04
N ILE A 127 16.07 18.50 22.94
CA ILE A 127 16.43 17.25 22.28
C ILE A 127 15.82 17.31 20.88
N ARG A 128 16.62 16.92 19.88
CA ARG A 128 16.18 16.78 18.48
C ARG A 128 16.09 15.31 18.11
N ASP A 129 15.02 14.96 17.39
CA ASP A 129 14.86 13.70 16.68
C ASP A 129 14.34 13.98 15.25
N GLY A 130 14.16 12.95 14.45
CA GLY A 130 13.75 13.04 13.05
C GLY A 130 14.91 13.36 12.10
N ILE A 131 14.63 13.20 10.80
CA ILE A 131 15.60 13.37 9.72
C ILE A 131 15.25 14.64 8.94
N PRO A 132 16.22 15.50 8.57
CA PRO A 132 15.99 16.65 7.69
C PRO A 132 15.20 16.25 6.43
N PRO A 133 14.26 17.08 5.95
CA PRO A 133 13.98 18.49 6.28
C PRO A 133 12.99 18.69 7.45
N SER A 134 12.55 17.61 8.10
CA SER A 134 11.54 17.64 9.16
C SER A 134 12.12 17.18 10.49
N LEU A 135 12.30 18.12 11.43
CA LEU A 135 12.87 17.85 12.75
C LEU A 135 11.80 17.86 13.83
N GLN A 136 11.92 16.91 14.74
CA GLN A 136 11.13 16.83 15.96
C GLN A 136 11.91 17.49 17.09
N ILE A 137 11.34 18.54 17.69
CA ILE A 137 11.99 19.32 18.74
C ILE A 137 11.26 19.10 20.07
N TYR A 138 12.00 18.62 21.06
CA TYR A 138 11.55 18.37 22.42
C TYR A 138 12.29 19.30 23.38
N PRO A 139 11.70 20.45 23.77
CA PRO A 139 12.33 21.36 24.71
C PRO A 139 12.68 20.68 26.03
N VAL A 140 13.82 21.06 26.61
CA VAL A 140 14.16 20.72 28.00
C VAL A 140 13.18 21.44 28.93
N LYS A 141 12.86 20.83 30.07
CA LYS A 141 11.93 21.38 31.06
C LYS A 141 12.30 22.82 31.44
N GLY A 142 11.35 23.74 31.28
CA GLY A 142 11.52 25.18 31.57
C GLY A 142 12.05 26.00 30.38
N LYS A 143 12.34 25.37 29.23
CA LYS A 143 12.79 26.02 27.98
C LYS A 143 11.73 26.04 26.89
N GLU A 144 10.51 25.58 27.15
CA GLU A 144 9.44 25.44 26.16
C GLU A 144 9.14 26.77 25.45
N THR A 145 8.96 27.84 26.23
CA THR A 145 8.66 29.18 25.69
C THR A 145 9.88 29.80 25.01
N ASP A 146 11.06 29.66 25.61
CA ASP A 146 12.32 30.19 25.08
C ASP A 146 12.64 29.58 23.70
N VAL A 147 12.51 28.25 23.57
CA VAL A 147 12.74 27.51 22.32
C VAL A 147 11.77 28.00 21.24
N LEU A 148 10.47 28.00 21.54
CA LEU A 148 9.45 28.37 20.56
C LEU A 148 9.60 29.83 20.09
N ASN A 149 9.83 30.77 21.02
CA ASN A 149 10.00 32.18 20.69
C ASN A 149 11.27 32.42 19.86
N THR A 150 12.36 31.73 20.18
CA THR A 150 13.62 31.83 19.44
C THR A 150 13.46 31.33 18.00
N LEU A 151 12.81 30.18 17.79
CA LEU A 151 12.54 29.64 16.46
C LEU A 151 11.60 30.54 15.64
N ARG A 152 10.59 31.14 16.28
CA ARG A 152 9.69 32.11 15.62
C ARG A 152 10.40 33.39 15.24
N ALA A 153 11.20 33.96 16.14
CA ALA A 153 12.01 35.14 15.86
C ALA A 153 13.03 34.88 14.74
N ALA A 154 13.55 33.66 14.61
CA ALA A 154 14.40 33.27 13.48
C ALA A 154 13.62 33.33 12.15
N LYS A 155 12.39 32.79 12.10
CA LYS A 155 11.53 32.88 10.91
C LYS A 155 11.20 34.33 10.54
N GLU A 156 10.86 35.17 11.53
CA GLU A 156 10.60 36.60 11.30
C GLU A 156 11.81 37.35 10.71
N LYS A 157 13.03 36.91 11.04
CA LYS A 157 14.29 37.44 10.49
C LYS A 157 14.69 36.82 9.15
N GLY A 158 13.84 35.97 8.57
CA GLY A 158 14.06 35.37 7.25
C GLY A 158 14.69 33.98 7.25
N ALA A 159 14.67 33.24 8.37
CA ALA A 159 15.06 31.83 8.35
C ALA A 159 14.11 31.00 7.48
N ASN A 160 14.66 30.03 6.74
CA ASN A 160 13.91 29.23 5.77
C ASN A 160 13.30 27.96 6.40
N PHE A 161 12.62 28.12 7.53
CA PHE A 161 11.88 27.05 8.18
C PHE A 161 10.70 27.58 8.97
N THR A 162 9.76 26.71 9.33
CA THR A 162 8.61 27.05 10.15
C THR A 162 8.50 26.09 11.33
N ALA A 163 8.27 26.63 12.53
CA ALA A 163 8.01 25.87 13.75
C ALA A 163 6.50 25.77 14.00
N TYR A 164 5.99 24.54 14.07
CA TYR A 164 4.59 24.23 14.34
C TYR A 164 4.47 23.61 15.73
N THR A 165 3.68 24.20 16.62
CA THR A 165 3.18 23.46 17.79
C THR A 165 2.18 22.40 17.33
N GLN A 166 1.86 21.41 18.16
CA GLN A 166 0.86 20.37 17.84
C GLN A 166 -0.49 20.94 17.37
N GLU A 167 -0.94 22.04 18.00
CA GLU A 167 -2.18 22.72 17.64
C GLU A 167 -2.10 23.46 16.29
N GLN A 168 -0.89 23.85 15.87
CA GLN A 168 -0.64 24.57 14.63
C GLN A 168 -0.32 23.66 13.44
N MET A 169 -0.02 22.38 13.69
CA MET A 169 0.18 21.40 12.63
C MET A 169 -1.10 21.28 11.79
N LEU A 170 -0.95 21.29 10.47
CA LEU A 170 -2.08 21.30 9.54
C LEU A 170 -2.93 20.03 9.71
N ASP A 171 -4.25 20.20 9.84
CA ASP A 171 -5.22 19.10 9.98
C ASP A 171 -5.04 18.04 8.89
N ARG A 172 -4.83 18.49 7.65
CA ARG A 172 -4.65 17.63 6.46
C ARG A 172 -3.39 16.76 6.49
N TRP A 173 -2.44 17.02 7.38
CA TRP A 173 -1.29 16.13 7.56
C TRP A 173 -1.65 14.90 8.41
N HIS A 174 -2.76 14.94 9.16
CA HIS A 174 -3.16 13.88 10.09
C HIS A 174 -2.04 13.46 11.06
N TYR A 175 -1.13 14.39 11.39
CA TYR A 175 0.12 14.08 12.10
C TYR A 175 0.06 14.35 13.62
N ARG A 176 -0.87 15.18 14.10
CA ARG A 176 -0.87 15.67 15.48
C ARG A 176 -1.47 14.72 16.54
N HIS A 177 -2.23 13.72 16.12
CA HIS A 177 -3.01 12.86 17.03
C HIS A 177 -2.28 11.54 17.34
N CYS A 178 -1.04 11.63 17.81
CA CYS A 178 -0.23 10.47 18.19
C CYS A 178 0.66 10.79 19.41
N ASN A 179 0.86 9.82 20.30
CA ASN A 179 1.77 9.98 21.45
C ASN A 179 3.25 10.20 21.02
N ARG A 180 3.58 9.93 19.75
CA ARG A 180 4.90 10.17 19.16
C ARG A 180 4.98 11.51 18.40
N THR A 181 3.90 12.28 18.35
CA THR A 181 3.92 13.62 17.76
C THR A 181 4.79 14.53 18.64
N PRO A 182 5.77 15.26 18.09
CA PRO A 182 6.62 16.12 18.90
C PRO A 182 5.84 17.33 19.44
N PRO A 183 6.30 17.96 20.54
CA PRO A 183 5.78 19.24 21.00
C PRO A 183 5.89 20.34 19.93
N ILE A 184 7.02 20.35 19.21
CA ILE A 184 7.30 21.27 18.12
C ILE A 184 7.80 20.46 16.92
N LEU A 185 7.11 20.57 15.79
CA LEU A 185 7.59 20.12 14.49
C LEU A 185 8.26 21.29 13.78
N LEU A 186 9.52 21.13 13.44
CA LEU A 186 10.29 22.13 12.70
C LEU A 186 10.46 21.64 11.26
N LEU A 187 9.87 22.36 10.31
CA LEU A 187 9.87 21.99 8.90
C LEU A 187 10.62 23.04 8.09
N ALA A 188 11.66 22.63 7.36
CA ALA A 188 12.34 23.52 6.43
C ALA A 188 11.41 23.89 5.27
N ASP A 189 11.56 25.12 4.77
CA ASP A 189 10.87 25.54 3.56
C ASP A 189 11.38 24.70 2.37
N VAL A 190 10.50 24.39 1.40
CA VAL A 190 10.85 23.52 0.28
C VAL A 190 12.09 24.04 -0.46
N GLY A 191 13.10 23.18 -0.63
CA GLY A 191 14.38 23.54 -1.24
C GLY A 191 15.48 23.88 -0.24
N TYR A 192 15.16 23.90 1.06
CA TYR A 192 16.12 24.05 2.16
C TYR A 192 16.18 22.80 3.03
N LEU A 193 17.36 22.52 3.57
CA LEU A 193 17.60 21.32 4.35
C LEU A 193 18.34 21.68 5.64
N PHE A 194 17.87 21.18 6.78
CA PHE A 194 18.64 21.28 8.02
C PHE A 194 19.94 20.49 7.92
N LEU A 195 21.00 21.01 8.52
CA LEU A 195 22.22 20.22 8.69
C LEU A 195 21.89 18.91 9.45
N PRO A 196 22.28 17.75 8.89
CA PRO A 196 22.30 16.48 9.58
C PRO A 196 23.15 16.59 10.85
N MET A 197 22.85 15.80 11.88
CA MET A 197 23.77 15.67 13.01
C MET A 197 25.11 15.06 12.57
N GLU A 198 26.23 15.40 13.23
CA GLU A 198 27.58 14.89 12.88
C GLU A 198 27.68 13.35 12.85
N ASN A 199 26.76 12.64 13.53
CA ASN A 199 26.67 11.18 13.56
C ASN A 199 25.69 10.58 12.53
N GLU A 200 25.01 11.39 11.73
CA GLU A 200 24.20 10.94 10.59
C GLU A 200 25.14 10.57 9.42
N LYS A 201 25.70 9.35 9.49
CA LYS A 201 26.75 8.81 8.60
C LYS A 201 26.44 8.84 7.09
N ASN A 202 25.22 9.17 6.69
CA ASN A 202 24.74 9.05 5.30
C ASN A 202 24.82 10.36 4.50
N TYR A 203 25.13 11.50 5.14
CA TYR A 203 25.18 12.80 4.45
C TYR A 203 26.60 13.22 4.09
N THR A 204 27.20 12.52 3.12
CA THR A 204 28.41 13.01 2.46
C THR A 204 28.00 13.84 1.26
N ILE A 205 28.04 15.17 1.41
CA ILE A 205 27.83 16.10 0.30
C ILE A 205 29.01 15.97 -0.66
N THR A 206 28.77 15.37 -1.82
CA THR A 206 29.78 15.19 -2.88
C THR A 206 29.41 15.91 -4.18
N SER A 207 28.27 16.60 -4.20
CA SER A 207 27.68 17.28 -5.35
C SER A 207 27.21 18.68 -4.97
N PRO A 208 27.21 19.67 -5.90
CA PRO A 208 26.63 20.99 -5.67
C PRO A 208 25.10 20.97 -5.49
N GLU A 209 24.46 19.85 -5.83
CA GLU A 209 23.04 19.58 -5.61
C GLU A 209 22.85 18.18 -5.04
N ILE A 210 21.95 18.06 -4.06
CA ILE A 210 21.52 16.78 -3.50
C ILE A 210 20.00 16.65 -3.56
N GLY A 211 19.49 15.44 -3.39
CA GLY A 211 18.07 15.17 -3.24
C GLY A 211 17.69 15.00 -1.77
N THR A 212 16.43 15.26 -1.46
CA THR A 212 15.82 14.91 -0.17
C THR A 212 14.30 14.83 -0.33
N HIS A 213 13.60 14.41 0.71
CA HIS A 213 12.15 14.27 0.74
C HIS A 213 11.65 14.43 2.18
N GLY A 214 10.33 14.42 2.40
CA GLY A 214 9.73 14.61 3.73
C GLY A 214 9.19 16.02 4.00
N TYR A 215 9.05 16.83 2.94
CA TYR A 215 8.25 18.05 2.99
C TYR A 215 6.75 17.72 2.96
N ASP A 216 5.94 18.76 2.83
CA ASP A 216 4.51 18.63 2.68
C ASP A 216 4.11 17.67 1.52
N PRO A 217 3.31 16.62 1.79
CA PRO A 217 2.97 15.62 0.78
C PRO A 217 2.18 16.18 -0.42
N VAL A 218 1.52 17.34 -0.30
CA VAL A 218 0.80 17.94 -1.44
C VAL A 218 1.73 18.65 -2.43
N HIS A 219 2.98 18.93 -2.01
CA HIS A 219 3.94 19.60 -2.86
C HIS A 219 4.25 18.72 -4.09
N PRO A 220 4.28 19.27 -5.32
CA PRO A 220 4.44 18.48 -6.53
C PRO A 220 5.66 17.56 -6.54
N THR A 221 6.79 18.00 -5.96
CA THR A 221 8.03 17.21 -5.91
C THR A 221 7.97 16.06 -4.89
N MET A 222 7.01 16.05 -3.96
CA MET A 222 6.81 14.96 -3.00
C MET A 222 5.85 13.87 -3.51
N ARG A 223 5.20 14.09 -4.66
CA ARG A 223 4.24 13.14 -5.21
C ARG A 223 4.94 11.86 -5.64
N ALA A 224 4.42 10.74 -5.15
CA ALA A 224 4.79 9.41 -5.58
C ALA A 224 4.16 9.06 -6.95
N PHE A 225 4.73 8.07 -7.63
CA PHE A 225 4.11 7.51 -8.83
C PHE A 225 3.23 6.29 -8.49
N PHE A 226 2.28 6.00 -9.38
CA PHE A 226 1.45 4.80 -9.32
C PHE A 226 1.14 4.31 -10.73
N MET A 227 1.35 3.02 -10.98
CA MET A 227 0.98 2.32 -12.20
C MET A 227 0.46 0.93 -11.83
N ALA A 228 -0.58 0.48 -12.51
CA ALA A 228 -1.15 -0.83 -12.25
C ALA A 228 -1.52 -1.53 -13.56
N THR A 229 -1.32 -2.85 -13.62
CA THR A 229 -1.68 -3.67 -14.78
C THR A 229 -2.01 -5.09 -14.33
N GLY A 230 -2.94 -5.75 -15.00
CA GLY A 230 -3.39 -7.08 -14.62
C GLY A 230 -4.86 -7.32 -14.98
N PRO A 231 -5.37 -8.54 -14.76
CA PRO A 231 -6.74 -8.91 -15.12
C PRO A 231 -7.81 -8.10 -14.38
N MET A 232 -7.52 -7.54 -13.21
CA MET A 232 -8.49 -6.74 -12.46
C MET A 232 -8.50 -5.25 -12.83
N PHE A 233 -7.52 -4.78 -13.61
CA PHE A 233 -7.36 -3.36 -13.92
C PHE A 233 -7.85 -3.02 -15.32
N LYS A 234 -8.54 -1.88 -15.45
CA LYS A 234 -8.84 -1.29 -16.76
C LYS A 234 -7.53 -0.94 -17.48
N ARG A 235 -7.52 -1.14 -18.80
CA ARG A 235 -6.37 -0.84 -19.64
C ARG A 235 -6.43 0.59 -20.17
N ASN A 236 -5.26 1.18 -20.42
CA ASN A 236 -5.11 2.51 -21.03
C ASN A 236 -5.91 3.62 -20.31
N LEU A 237 -5.98 3.54 -18.98
CA LEU A 237 -6.67 4.51 -18.15
C LEU A 237 -5.65 5.39 -17.42
N GLN A 238 -5.78 6.70 -17.59
CA GLN A 238 -5.12 7.69 -16.75
C GLN A 238 -6.12 8.16 -15.67
N ILE A 239 -5.64 8.35 -14.45
CA ILE A 239 -6.45 8.77 -13.31
C ILE A 239 -5.88 10.04 -12.69
N ASP A 240 -6.75 10.76 -11.97
CA ASP A 240 -6.34 11.88 -11.14
C ASP A 240 -5.48 11.42 -9.94
N PRO A 241 -4.60 12.29 -9.40
CA PRO A 241 -3.85 11.98 -8.19
C PRO A 241 -4.75 11.59 -7.02
N PHE A 242 -4.26 10.65 -6.21
CA PHE A 242 -4.96 10.16 -5.02
C PHE A 242 -3.95 9.89 -3.89
N GLU A 243 -4.46 9.78 -2.66
CA GLU A 243 -3.62 9.50 -1.48
C GLU A 243 -3.34 8.00 -1.34
N ASN A 244 -2.10 7.63 -1.03
CA ASN A 244 -1.65 6.24 -0.93
C ASN A 244 -2.38 5.41 0.14
N ILE A 245 -3.04 6.05 1.13
CA ILE A 245 -3.88 5.38 2.12
C ILE A 245 -5.03 4.58 1.47
N ASN A 246 -5.44 4.94 0.25
CA ASN A 246 -6.49 4.24 -0.51
C ASN A 246 -6.00 2.92 -1.15
N ILE A 247 -4.69 2.65 -1.15
CA ILE A 247 -4.10 1.42 -1.70
C ILE A 247 -4.41 0.21 -0.81
N PHE A 248 -4.46 0.36 0.51
CA PHE A 248 -4.78 -0.75 1.40
C PHE A 248 -6.20 -1.32 1.16
N PRO A 249 -7.27 -0.52 1.11
CA PRO A 249 -8.60 -1.02 0.74
C PRO A 249 -8.66 -1.64 -0.66
N LEU A 250 -7.92 -1.07 -1.64
CA LEU A 250 -7.81 -1.65 -2.98
C LEU A 250 -7.18 -3.05 -2.94
N ALA A 251 -6.05 -3.21 -2.24
CA ALA A 251 -5.38 -4.50 -2.10
C ALA A 251 -6.26 -5.53 -1.37
N ALA A 252 -6.94 -5.12 -0.30
CA ALA A 252 -7.89 -5.99 0.41
C ALA A 252 -9.01 -6.47 -0.52
N TYR A 253 -9.61 -5.57 -1.30
CA TYR A 253 -10.63 -5.92 -2.29
C TYR A 253 -10.11 -6.92 -3.33
N MET A 254 -8.92 -6.68 -3.88
CA MET A 254 -8.31 -7.56 -4.88
C MET A 254 -7.99 -8.96 -4.35
N LEU A 255 -7.72 -9.08 -3.05
CA LEU A 255 -7.46 -10.36 -2.37
C LEU A 255 -8.74 -11.02 -1.83
N GLY A 256 -9.91 -10.40 -2.00
CA GLY A 256 -11.17 -10.90 -1.45
C GLY A 256 -11.23 -10.86 0.08
N LEU A 257 -10.47 -9.96 0.70
CA LEU A 257 -10.39 -9.81 2.16
C LEU A 257 -11.39 -8.77 2.66
N SER A 258 -11.98 -9.02 3.84
CA SER A 258 -12.70 -7.98 4.57
C SER A 258 -11.72 -6.98 5.17
N LEU A 259 -12.16 -5.72 5.28
CA LEU A 259 -11.41 -4.73 6.03
C LEU A 259 -11.39 -5.08 7.53
N PRO A 260 -10.33 -4.70 8.27
CA PRO A 260 -10.27 -4.89 9.71
C PRO A 260 -11.38 -4.11 10.44
N GLU A 261 -11.68 -4.54 11.67
CA GLU A 261 -12.67 -3.88 12.54
C GLU A 261 -12.33 -2.39 12.77
N ILE A 262 -11.04 -2.11 13.01
CA ILE A 262 -10.54 -0.74 13.01
C ILE A 262 -10.36 -0.31 11.56
N ALA A 263 -11.32 0.47 11.06
CA ALA A 263 -11.35 0.91 9.67
C ALA A 263 -10.07 1.69 9.30
N PRO A 264 -9.45 1.39 8.14
CA PRO A 264 -8.37 2.22 7.60
C PRO A 264 -8.91 3.60 7.21
N ASN A 265 -8.04 4.61 7.15
CA ASN A 265 -8.45 5.95 6.75
C ASN A 265 -8.78 6.05 5.25
N GLY A 266 -8.20 5.18 4.41
CA GLY A 266 -8.49 5.14 2.99
C GLY A 266 -9.84 4.48 2.67
N THR A 267 -10.33 4.71 1.45
CA THR A 267 -11.58 4.12 0.95
C THR A 267 -11.40 3.55 -0.46
N LEU A 268 -12.00 2.38 -0.71
CA LEU A 268 -11.99 1.76 -2.04
C LEU A 268 -12.65 2.64 -3.10
N SER A 269 -13.67 3.43 -2.74
CA SER A 269 -14.41 4.28 -3.68
C SER A 269 -13.54 5.23 -4.49
N LYS A 270 -12.39 5.67 -3.94
CA LYS A 270 -11.43 6.53 -4.63
C LYS A 270 -10.71 5.83 -5.79
N LEU A 271 -10.56 4.51 -5.72
CA LEU A 271 -9.85 3.71 -6.69
C LEU A 271 -10.74 2.68 -7.41
N GLN A 272 -12.00 2.52 -7.02
CA GLN A 272 -12.91 1.55 -7.64
C GLN A 272 -13.04 1.75 -9.16
N GLY A 273 -12.95 3.00 -9.62
CA GLY A 273 -13.03 3.35 -11.04
C GLY A 273 -11.92 2.74 -11.91
N ILE A 274 -10.81 2.27 -11.32
CA ILE A 274 -9.68 1.67 -12.04
C ILE A 274 -9.85 0.17 -12.28
N LEU A 275 -10.79 -0.45 -11.56
CA LEU A 275 -11.07 -1.86 -11.63
C LEU A 275 -12.05 -2.17 -12.77
N VAL A 276 -11.92 -3.33 -13.38
CA VAL A 276 -12.95 -3.86 -14.29
C VAL A 276 -14.22 -4.18 -13.50
N THR A 277 -15.39 -3.84 -14.04
CA THR A 277 -16.69 -4.07 -13.39
C THR A 277 -17.11 -5.54 -13.37
N GLU A 278 -16.41 -6.38 -14.12
CA GLU A 278 -16.62 -7.81 -14.20
C GLU A 278 -15.30 -8.49 -13.80
N THR A 279 -15.26 -9.11 -12.63
CA THR A 279 -14.36 -10.25 -12.41
C THR A 279 -14.61 -11.22 -13.58
N PRO A 280 -13.58 -11.79 -14.24
CA PRO A 280 -13.82 -12.82 -15.25
C PRO A 280 -14.77 -13.84 -14.62
N ALA A 281 -15.90 -14.05 -15.28
CA ALA A 281 -17.08 -14.70 -14.72
C ALA A 281 -16.68 -15.89 -13.83
N ALA A 282 -17.23 -15.95 -12.62
CA ALA A 282 -17.32 -17.21 -11.90
C ALA A 282 -17.82 -18.25 -12.90
N ASP A 283 -16.98 -19.24 -13.20
CA ASP A 283 -17.13 -20.28 -14.20
C ASP A 283 -18.60 -20.44 -14.63
N GLU A 284 -18.99 -19.96 -15.81
CA GLU A 284 -20.38 -20.03 -16.29
C GLU A 284 -20.92 -21.46 -16.16
N ASN A 285 -20.03 -22.45 -16.25
CA ASN A 285 -20.34 -23.85 -16.01
C ASN A 285 -20.84 -24.11 -14.60
N ALA A 286 -20.27 -23.51 -13.55
CA ALA A 286 -20.72 -23.69 -12.17
C ALA A 286 -22.17 -23.21 -11.96
N THR A 287 -22.55 -22.09 -12.58
CA THR A 287 -23.93 -21.58 -12.53
C THR A 287 -24.88 -22.51 -13.29
N ILE A 288 -24.48 -22.99 -14.48
CA ILE A 288 -25.24 -23.97 -15.26
C ILE A 288 -25.40 -25.29 -14.49
N TYR A 289 -24.34 -25.78 -13.83
CA TYR A 289 -24.38 -27.00 -13.01
C TYR A 289 -25.32 -26.87 -11.82
N ILE A 290 -25.27 -25.75 -11.09
CA ILE A 290 -26.17 -25.50 -9.95
C ILE A 290 -27.63 -25.47 -10.42
N VAL A 291 -27.92 -24.75 -11.50
CA VAL A 291 -29.28 -24.68 -12.07
C VAL A 291 -29.74 -26.06 -12.54
N ALA A 292 -28.89 -26.83 -13.22
CA ALA A 292 -29.20 -28.18 -13.68
C ALA A 292 -29.50 -29.14 -12.51
N VAL A 293 -28.74 -29.06 -11.42
CA VAL A 293 -28.97 -29.86 -10.21
C VAL A 293 -30.31 -29.50 -9.55
N ILE A 294 -30.63 -28.20 -9.44
CA ILE A 294 -31.92 -27.75 -8.87
C ILE A 294 -33.09 -28.25 -9.72
N VAL A 295 -33.01 -28.12 -11.05
CA VAL A 295 -34.05 -28.61 -11.96
C VAL A 295 -34.23 -30.13 -11.84
N MET A 296 -33.13 -30.88 -11.74
CA MET A 296 -33.17 -32.33 -11.56
C MET A 296 -33.84 -32.73 -10.24
N ILE A 297 -33.52 -32.04 -9.14
CA ILE A 297 -34.15 -32.27 -7.83
C ILE A 297 -35.67 -32.01 -7.90
N ILE A 298 -36.08 -30.90 -8.52
CA ILE A 298 -37.50 -30.56 -8.68
C ILE A 298 -38.23 -31.64 -9.49
N ALA A 299 -37.64 -32.12 -10.59
CA ALA A 299 -38.21 -33.19 -11.40
C ALA A 299 -38.34 -34.52 -10.62
N CYS A 300 -37.33 -34.89 -9.84
CA CYS A 300 -37.37 -36.07 -8.97
C CYS A 300 -38.45 -35.97 -7.89
N VAL A 301 -38.63 -34.80 -7.28
CA VAL A 301 -39.70 -34.58 -6.28
C VAL A 301 -41.08 -34.64 -6.94
N ALA A 302 -41.26 -34.01 -8.11
CA ALA A 302 -42.54 -34.02 -8.83
C ALA A 302 -42.95 -35.44 -9.26
N THR A 303 -42.00 -36.23 -9.75
CA THR A 303 -42.25 -37.64 -10.13
C THR A 303 -42.58 -38.51 -8.93
N LEU A 304 -41.88 -38.33 -7.80
CA LEU A 304 -42.19 -39.03 -6.54
C LEU A 304 -43.62 -38.70 -6.06
N LEU A 305 -43.98 -37.42 -6.04
CA LEU A 305 -45.32 -36.97 -5.64
C LEU A 305 -46.41 -37.49 -6.58
N GLY A 306 -46.16 -37.47 -7.89
CA GLY A 306 -47.06 -38.05 -8.89
C GLY A 306 -47.27 -39.55 -8.69
N TRP A 307 -46.19 -40.29 -8.41
CA TRP A 307 -46.28 -41.73 -8.11
C TRP A 307 -47.05 -42.01 -6.83
N LEU A 308 -46.80 -41.25 -5.75
CA LEU A 308 -47.54 -41.37 -4.49
C LEU A 308 -49.04 -41.10 -4.68
N PHE A 309 -49.39 -40.06 -5.44
CA PHE A 309 -50.78 -39.74 -5.78
C PHE A 309 -51.43 -40.88 -6.57
N PHE A 310 -50.77 -41.38 -7.61
CA PHE A 310 -51.27 -42.48 -8.43
C PHE A 310 -51.46 -43.77 -7.63
N ARG A 311 -50.48 -44.10 -6.77
CA ARG A 311 -50.56 -45.25 -5.86
C ARG A 311 -51.74 -45.12 -4.88
N ASN A 312 -51.93 -43.94 -4.27
CA ASN A 312 -53.06 -43.69 -3.38
C ASN A 312 -54.40 -43.78 -4.12
N HIS A 313 -54.46 -43.29 -5.36
CA HIS A 313 -55.65 -43.41 -6.20
C HIS A 313 -56.00 -44.87 -6.53
N LEU A 314 -55.01 -45.69 -6.88
CA LEU A 314 -55.20 -47.12 -7.11
C LEU A 314 -55.67 -47.86 -5.85
N GLN A 315 -55.05 -47.58 -4.70
CA GLN A 315 -55.47 -48.17 -3.42
C GLN A 315 -56.90 -47.77 -3.05
N HIS A 316 -57.31 -46.52 -3.33
CA HIS A 316 -58.67 -46.06 -3.11
C HIS A 316 -59.68 -46.78 -4.03
N LYS A 317 -59.36 -46.92 -5.32
CA LYS A 317 -60.18 -47.70 -6.27
C LYS A 317 -60.31 -49.16 -5.86
N GLU A 318 -59.22 -49.78 -5.37
CA GLU A 318 -59.24 -51.16 -4.92
C GLU A 318 -60.09 -51.34 -3.65
N LYS A 319 -60.03 -50.40 -2.70
CA LYS A 319 -60.92 -50.38 -1.52
C LYS A 319 -62.39 -50.26 -1.92
N LEU A 320 -62.73 -49.36 -2.84
CA LEU A 320 -64.09 -49.21 -3.36
C LEU A 320 -64.58 -50.51 -4.03
N ARG A 321 -63.75 -51.14 -4.86
CA ARG A 321 -64.07 -52.43 -5.49
C ARG A 321 -64.32 -53.53 -4.46
N LYS A 322 -63.48 -53.67 -3.43
CA LYS A 322 -63.67 -54.66 -2.35
C LYS A 322 -64.93 -54.38 -1.52
N SER A 323 -65.27 -53.12 -1.25
CA SER A 323 -66.52 -52.75 -0.56
C SER A 323 -67.77 -53.07 -1.38
N SER A 324 -67.73 -52.89 -2.70
CA SER A 324 -68.85 -53.23 -3.60
C SER A 324 -69.09 -54.74 -3.71
N ILE A 325 -68.06 -55.57 -3.54
CA ILE A 325 -68.19 -57.04 -3.57
C ILE A 325 -68.73 -57.57 -2.24
N ALA A 326 -68.41 -56.89 -1.13
CA ALA A 326 -68.89 -57.25 0.20
C ALA A 326 -70.40 -56.97 0.41
N SER A 327 -71.02 -56.07 -0.36
CA SER A 327 -72.46 -55.78 -0.28
C SER A 327 -73.36 -56.76 -1.05
N TYR A 328 -72.79 -57.78 -1.70
CA TYR A 328 -73.52 -58.83 -2.43
C TYR A 328 -73.45 -60.22 -1.75
N LYS A 329 -73.04 -60.29 -0.49
CA LYS A 329 -73.15 -61.47 0.38
C LYS A 329 -74.06 -61.17 1.55
#